data_AF-A0A918D2E3-F1
#
_entry.id   AF-A0A918D2E3-F1
#
_cell.length_a   1.000
_cell.length_b   1.000
_cell.length_c   1.000
_cell.angle_alpha   90.00
_cell.angle_beta   90.00
_cell.angle_gamma   90.00
#
_symmetry.space_group_name_H-M   'P 1'
#
loop_
_entity.id
_entity.type
_entity.pdbx_description
1 polymer ?
#
loop_
_entity_poly.entity_id
_entity_poly.type
_entity_poly.pdbx_seq_one_letter_code
_entity_poly.pdbx_strand_id
1 'polypeptide(L)'
;MIGILNQLKEVGVHSIISDEQIFLEILEDNLNQAKKIDGLINDLLTEMESSNFKKVLLECLSIHLRRLNCTVDKMKSYIYKVSKKSNKYWDFRLRIMVNY
;
A
#
# COMPACT_ATOMS: atom_id res chain seq x y z
N MET A 1 0.69 -15.71 0.09
CA MET A 1 0.57 -14.51 -0.78
C MET A 1 -0.85 -14.30 -1.31
N ILE A 2 -1.44 -15.23 -2.07
CA ILE A 2 -2.81 -15.10 -2.63
C ILE A 2 -3.86 -14.85 -1.53
N GLY A 3 -3.73 -15.52 -0.37
CA GLY A 3 -4.62 -15.31 0.77
C GLY A 3 -4.60 -13.88 1.32
N ILE A 4 -3.42 -13.25 1.40
CA ILE A 4 -3.25 -11.88 1.89
C ILE A 4 -3.87 -10.88 0.92
N LEU A 5 -3.68 -11.09 -0.39
CA LEU A 5 -4.27 -10.24 -1.43
C LEU A 5 -5.81 -10.32 -1.46
N ASN A 6 -6.37 -11.50 -1.21
CA ASN A 6 -7.83 -11.65 -1.08
C ASN A 6 -8.35 -10.92 0.16
N GLN A 7 -7.67 -11.04 1.30
CA GLN A 7 -8.05 -10.31 2.52
C GLN A 7 -7.94 -8.79 2.34
N LEU A 8 -6.92 -8.32 1.61
CA LEU A 8 -6.78 -6.92 1.23
C LEU A 8 -7.97 -6.45 0.39
N LYS A 9 -8.41 -7.26 -0.59
CA LYS A 9 -9.59 -6.98 -1.40
C LYS A 9 -10.88 -6.91 -0.57
N GLU A 10 -11.04 -7.78 0.43
CA GLU A 10 -12.21 -7.77 1.33
C GLU A 10 -12.29 -6.51 2.18
N VAL A 11 -11.16 -5.94 2.58
CA VAL A 11 -11.10 -4.65 3.32
C VAL A 11 -11.04 -3.44 2.38
N GLY A 12 -11.33 -3.65 1.09
CA GLY A 12 -11.44 -2.63 0.05
C GLY A 12 -10.11 -2.02 -0.38
N VAL A 13 -9.02 -2.78 -0.30
CA VAL A 13 -7.76 -2.47 -0.96
C VAL A 13 -7.74 -3.18 -2.31
N HIS A 14 -7.61 -2.39 -3.37
CA HIS A 14 -7.45 -2.92 -4.72
C HIS A 14 -6.01 -3.39 -4.91
N SER A 15 -5.84 -4.55 -5.54
CA SER A 15 -4.52 -5.07 -5.89
C SER A 15 -4.44 -5.38 -7.38
N ILE A 16 -3.34 -5.00 -7.99
CA ILE A 16 -2.97 -5.32 -9.38
C ILE A 16 -1.61 -6.01 -9.30
N ILE A 17 -1.54 -7.22 -9.82
CA ILE A 17 -0.31 -8.02 -9.85
C ILE A 17 0.23 -8.01 -11.28
N SER A 18 1.51 -7.72 -11.41
CA SER A 18 2.30 -7.85 -12.64
C SER A 18 3.46 -8.81 -12.36
N ASP A 19 4.10 -9.34 -13.41
CA ASP A 19 5.14 -10.37 -13.32
C ASP A 19 6.25 -10.12 -12.27
N GLU A 20 6.61 -8.87 -12.01
CA GLU A 20 7.64 -8.53 -11.00
C GLU A 20 7.16 -7.55 -9.92
N GLN A 21 5.90 -7.11 -9.96
CA GLN A 21 5.42 -6.00 -9.13
C GLN A 21 4.00 -6.20 -8.61
N ILE A 22 3.76 -5.80 -7.38
CA ILE A 22 2.43 -5.73 -6.80
C ILE A 22 2.06 -4.27 -6.58
N PHE A 23 0.96 -3.82 -7.17
CA PHE A 23 0.40 -2.49 -6.96
C PHE A 23 -0.84 -2.59 -6.08
N LEU A 24 -0.87 -1.83 -4.99
CA LEU A 24 -1.95 -1.74 -4.02
C LEU A 24 -2.54 -0.34 -4.04
N GLU A 25 -3.86 -0.22 -4.04
CA GLU A 25 -4.58 1.05 -4.00
C GLU A 25 -5.63 1.04 -2.88
N ILE A 26 -5.58 2.04 -1.99
CA ILE A 26 -6.57 2.25 -0.93
C ILE A 26 -7.47 3.42 -1.32
N LEU A 27 -8.74 3.14 -1.58
CA LEU A 27 -9.75 4.15 -1.89
C LEU A 27 -10.35 4.76 -0.61
N GLU A 28 -10.89 5.98 -0.74
CA GLU A 28 -11.16 6.98 0.30
C GLU A 28 -11.97 6.56 1.54
N ASP A 29 -12.70 5.45 1.51
CA ASP A 29 -13.74 5.14 2.51
C ASP A 29 -13.37 4.09 3.58
N ASN A 30 -12.18 3.51 3.56
CA ASN A 30 -11.83 2.40 4.47
C ASN A 30 -10.99 2.77 5.69
N LEU A 31 -11.14 4.00 6.18
CA LEU A 31 -10.45 4.51 7.37
C LEU A 31 -10.70 3.67 8.65
N ASN A 32 -11.85 2.99 8.74
CA ASN A 32 -12.21 2.13 9.88
C ASN A 32 -11.43 0.81 9.90
N GLN A 33 -10.91 0.38 8.73
CA GLN A 33 -10.14 -0.85 8.59
C GLN A 33 -8.64 -0.59 8.55
N ALA A 34 -8.18 0.65 8.77
CA ALA A 34 -6.78 1.04 8.62
C ALA A 34 -5.81 0.14 9.40
N LYS A 35 -6.15 -0.28 10.63
CA LYS A 35 -5.32 -1.20 11.42
C LYS A 35 -5.21 -2.60 10.80
N LYS A 36 -6.31 -3.10 10.22
CA LYS A 36 -6.35 -4.40 9.54
C LYS A 36 -5.58 -4.33 8.22
N ILE A 37 -5.76 -3.24 7.47
CA ILE A 37 -4.99 -2.96 6.25
C ILE A 37 -3.49 -2.89 6.56
N ASP A 38 -3.10 -2.18 7.63
CA ASP A 38 -1.70 -2.06 8.05
C ASP A 38 -1.06 -3.42 8.35
N GLY A 39 -1.77 -4.30 9.07
CA GLY A 39 -1.31 -5.66 9.33
C GLY A 39 -1.16 -6.48 8.05
N LEU A 40 -2.17 -6.44 7.17
CA LEU A 40 -2.15 -7.19 5.92
C LEU A 40 -1.04 -6.73 4.96
N ILE A 41 -0.79 -5.42 4.87
CA ILE A 41 0.32 -4.89 4.08
C ILE A 41 1.65 -5.33 4.69
N ASN A 42 1.80 -5.26 6.01
CA ASN A 42 3.00 -5.74 6.69
C ASN A 42 3.28 -7.23 6.44
N ASP A 43 2.24 -8.06 6.47
CA ASP A 43 2.34 -9.49 6.20
C ASP A 43 2.71 -9.74 4.74
N LEU A 44 2.11 -8.99 3.81
CA LEU A 44 2.47 -9.03 2.39
C LEU A 44 3.95 -8.68 2.19
N LEU A 45 4.42 -7.58 2.79
CA LEU A 45 5.82 -7.15 2.72
C LEU A 45 6.79 -8.20 3.30
N THR A 46 6.36 -8.95 4.32
CA THR A 46 7.18 -10.01 4.91
C THR A 46 7.26 -11.22 4.00
N GLU A 47 6.16 -11.62 3.38
CA GLU A 47 6.20 -12.72 2.40
C GLU A 47 6.96 -12.35 1.12
N MET A 48 6.93 -11.07 0.74
CA MET A 48 7.66 -10.55 -0.41
C MET A 48 9.17 -10.77 -0.31
N GLU A 49 9.76 -10.69 0.90
CA GLU A 49 11.19 -10.95 1.13
C GLU A 49 11.63 -12.35 0.67
N SER A 50 10.69 -13.31 0.67
CA SER A 50 10.93 -14.70 0.24
C SER A 50 10.44 -15.00 -1.18
N SER A 51 9.97 -13.97 -1.91
CA SER A 51 9.34 -14.12 -3.22
C SER A 51 10.21 -13.59 -4.37
N ASN A 52 9.84 -13.92 -5.61
CA ASN A 52 10.50 -13.37 -6.82
C ASN A 52 10.03 -11.95 -7.18
N PHE A 53 9.09 -11.38 -6.44
CA PHE A 53 8.60 -10.03 -6.70
C PHE A 53 9.64 -9.01 -6.26
N LYS A 54 10.04 -8.15 -7.17
CA LYS A 54 11.06 -7.14 -6.92
C LYS A 54 10.49 -5.91 -6.25
N LYS A 55 9.19 -5.63 -6.42
CA LYS A 55 8.61 -4.35 -5.96
C LYS A 55 7.17 -4.44 -5.46
N VAL A 56 6.87 -3.68 -4.40
CA VAL A 56 5.50 -3.33 -4.00
C VAL A 56 5.30 -1.84 -4.14
N LEU A 57 4.20 -1.44 -4.77
CA LEU A 57 3.74 -0.07 -4.88
C LEU A 57 2.44 0.07 -4.08
N LEU A 58 2.36 1.07 -3.21
CA LEU A 58 1.16 1.41 -2.45
C LEU A 58 0.72 2.83 -2.80
N GLU A 59 -0.49 2.98 -3.32
CA GLU A 59 -1.15 4.25 -3.55
C GLU A 59 -2.28 4.45 -2.55
N CYS A 60 -2.23 5.50 -1.74
CA CYS A 60 -3.27 5.81 -0.76
C CYS A 60 -3.33 7.30 -0.45
N LEU A 61 -4.39 7.75 0.19
CA LEU A 61 -4.43 9.14 0.65
C LEU A 61 -3.46 9.38 1.80
N SER A 62 -2.94 10.60 1.87
CA SER A 62 -2.08 11.03 2.98
C SER A 62 -2.70 10.83 4.37
N ILE A 63 -4.03 10.93 4.50
CA ILE A 63 -4.74 10.65 5.75
C ILE A 63 -4.75 9.17 6.11
N HIS A 64 -4.83 8.28 5.12
CA HIS A 64 -4.73 6.84 5.30
C HIS A 64 -3.31 6.46 5.70
N LEU A 65 -2.30 7.06 5.07
CA LEU A 65 -0.90 6.76 5.38
C LEU A 65 -0.56 6.99 6.87
N ARG A 66 -1.07 8.07 7.46
CA ARG A 66 -0.85 8.37 8.90
C ARG A 66 -1.42 7.32 9.85
N ARG A 67 -2.30 6.43 9.37
CA ARG A 67 -2.88 5.33 10.16
C ARG A 67 -2.19 3.98 9.91
N LEU A 68 -1.33 3.89 8.90
CA LEU A 68 -0.58 2.69 8.55
C LEU A 68 0.80 2.74 9.23
N ASN A 69 0.83 2.75 10.56
CA ASN A 69 2.06 3.00 11.33
C ASN A 69 3.12 1.92 11.09
N CYS A 70 2.75 0.64 11.11
CA CYS A 70 3.69 -0.46 10.91
C CYS A 70 4.24 -0.48 9.49
N THR A 71 3.37 -0.24 8.51
CA THR A 71 3.73 -0.14 7.10
C THR A 71 4.68 1.03 6.87
N VAL A 72 4.38 2.21 7.43
CA VAL A 72 5.26 3.39 7.35
C VAL A 72 6.62 3.09 7.97
N ASP A 73 6.67 2.41 9.12
CA ASP A 73 7.93 2.08 9.78
C ASP A 73 8.79 1.09 8.98
N LYS A 74 8.19 0.08 8.33
CA LYS A 74 8.92 -0.80 7.41
C LYS A 74 9.28 -0.12 6.09
N MET A 75 8.41 0.74 5.59
CA MET A 75 8.60 1.46 4.33
C MET A 75 9.48 2.72 4.47
N LYS A 76 9.85 3.13 5.70
CA LYS A 76 10.64 4.34 6.00
C LYS A 76 11.97 4.44 5.25
N SER A 77 12.51 3.31 4.78
CA SER A 77 13.73 3.28 3.96
C SER A 77 13.49 3.69 2.49
N TYR A 78 12.24 3.71 2.01
CA TYR A 78 11.92 3.85 0.58
C TYR A 78 10.78 4.82 0.25
N ILE A 79 10.35 5.69 1.18
CA ILE A 79 9.32 6.71 0.91
C ILE A 79 9.85 7.73 -0.11
N TYR A 80 9.64 7.46 -1.40
CA TYR A 80 9.96 8.38 -2.49
C TYR A 80 8.69 8.92 -3.15
N LYS A 81 8.52 10.23 -2.91
CA LYS A 81 7.94 11.27 -3.77
C LYS A 81 6.42 11.29 -3.98
N VAL A 82 5.83 12.24 -3.26
CA VAL A 82 4.56 12.93 -3.53
C VAL A 82 4.46 13.33 -5.01
N SER A 83 3.48 12.82 -5.75
CA SER A 83 3.08 13.38 -7.05
C SER A 83 1.84 14.25 -6.85
N LYS A 84 2.02 15.57 -6.92
CA LYS A 84 0.92 16.54 -7.05
C LYS A 84 0.24 16.31 -8.40
N LYS A 85 -0.99 15.82 -8.43
CA LYS A 85 -1.84 15.96 -9.63
C LYS A 85 -2.80 17.11 -9.41
N SER A 86 -2.52 18.24 -10.06
CA SER A 86 -3.34 19.45 -9.98
C SER A 86 -4.64 19.25 -10.78
N ASN A 87 -5.78 19.09 -10.09
CA ASN A 87 -7.04 19.64 -10.57
C ASN A 87 -8.10 19.69 -9.45
N LYS A 88 -8.38 20.92 -8.98
CA LYS A 88 -9.56 21.43 -8.25
C LYS A 88 -10.12 20.75 -6.98
N TYR A 89 -9.69 19.55 -6.59
CA TYR A 89 -10.04 18.95 -5.29
C TYR A 89 -8.75 18.44 -4.63
N TRP A 90 -8.53 18.80 -3.37
CA TRP A 90 -7.31 18.49 -2.62
C TRP A 90 -7.28 17.02 -2.19
N ASP A 91 -7.15 16.10 -3.16
CA ASP A 91 -6.90 14.70 -2.86
C ASP A 91 -5.39 14.39 -2.96
N PHE A 92 -4.73 14.34 -1.80
CA PHE A 92 -3.29 14.06 -1.71
C PHE A 92 -3.06 12.55 -1.73
N ARG A 93 -2.88 11.98 -2.92
CA ARG A 93 -2.45 10.60 -3.10
C ARG A 93 -0.93 10.46 -2.97
N LEU A 94 -0.51 9.58 -2.09
CA LEU A 94 0.88 9.19 -1.88
C LEU A 94 1.11 7.84 -2.55
N ARG A 95 2.19 7.76 -3.32
CA ARG A 95 2.70 6.51 -3.87
C ARG A 95 3.97 6.13 -3.14
N ILE A 96 4.02 4.94 -2.58
CA ILE A 96 5.16 4.40 -1.84
C ILE A 96 5.65 3.18 -2.59
N MET A 97 6.96 3.05 -2.73
CA MET A 97 7.59 1.93 -3.44
C MET A 97 8.55 1.22 -2.50
N VAL A 98 8.48 -0.10 -2.43
CA VAL A 98 9.47 -0.95 -1.75
C VAL A 98 10.16 -1.79 -2.82
N ASN A 99 11.49 -1.86 -2.79
CA ASN A 99 12.26 -2.76 -3.65
C ASN A 99 12.90 -3.86 -2.78
N TYR A 100 12.86 -5.09 -3.27
CA TYR A 100 13.47 -6.29 -2.68
C TYR A 100 14.56 -6.82 -3.60
#